data_AF-A0A914DG81-F1
#
_entry.id   AF-A0A914DG81-F1
#
_cell.length_a   1.000
_cell.length_b   1.000
_cell.length_c   1.000
_cell.angle_alpha   90.00
_cell.angle_beta   90.00
_cell.angle_gamma   90.00
#
_symmetry.space_group_name_H-M   'P 1'
#
loop_
_entity.id
_entity.type
_entity.pdbx_description
1 polymer ?
#
loop_
_entity_poly.entity_id
_entity_poly.type
_entity_poly.pdbx_seq_one_letter_code
_entity_poly.pdbx_strand_id
1 'polypeptide(L)'
;MSEEEIIVGIDLGTTNSCVGIWHNGSVKILANSDGLYVTPSYVSYSKDGILVGEPAKKQLLANPQNTVYDMKRVIGKPSIDEMIEKSKRYWTFKITQDKNLKPA
;
A
#
# COMPACT_ATOMS: atom_id res chain seq x y z
N MET A 1 -7.37 -35.61 -3.52
CA MET A 1 -6.37 -34.65 -4.04
C MET A 1 -5.90 -33.84 -2.87
N SER A 2 -4.61 -33.88 -2.54
CA SER A 2 -4.02 -32.92 -1.61
C SER A 2 -4.11 -31.54 -2.25
N GLU A 3 -4.56 -30.53 -1.50
CA GLU A 3 -4.45 -29.14 -1.94
C GLU A 3 -2.95 -28.83 -2.15
N GLU A 4 -2.61 -28.35 -3.34
CA GLU A 4 -1.25 -27.91 -3.62
C GLU A 4 -1.03 -26.58 -2.90
N GLU A 5 -0.06 -26.54 -2.00
CA GLU A 5 0.27 -25.34 -1.25
C GLU A 5 0.95 -24.32 -2.19
N ILE A 6 0.23 -23.23 -2.50
CA ILE A 6 0.76 -22.15 -3.35
C ILE A 6 1.52 -21.15 -2.48
N ILE A 7 2.84 -21.09 -2.66
CA ILE A 7 3.68 -20.08 -2.01
C ILE A 7 3.58 -18.77 -2.79
N VAL A 8 3.15 -17.71 -2.11
CA VAL A 8 3.01 -16.35 -2.66
C VAL A 8 4.16 -15.48 -2.20
N GLY A 9 4.86 -14.85 -3.14
CA GLY A 9 5.85 -13.81 -2.90
C GLY A 9 5.24 -12.43 -3.17
N ILE A 10 5.37 -11.51 -2.21
CA ILE A 10 4.87 -10.13 -2.33
C ILE A 10 6.04 -9.17 -2.14
N ASP A 11 6.33 -8.37 -3.17
CA ASP A 11 7.14 -7.17 -2.99
C ASP A 11 6.22 -6.02 -2.63
N LEU A 12 6.20 -5.66 -1.34
CA LEU A 12 5.47 -4.51 -0.83
C LEU A 12 6.34 -3.26 -0.99
N GLY A 13 6.36 -2.63 -2.16
CA GLY A 13 7.17 -1.44 -2.42
C GLY A 13 6.50 -0.13 -1.98
N THR A 14 7.28 0.96 -1.98
CA THR A 14 6.80 2.29 -1.51
C THR A 14 5.71 2.86 -2.41
N THR A 15 5.93 2.81 -3.72
CA THR A 15 5.03 3.42 -4.72
C THR A 15 4.22 2.38 -5.49
N ASN A 16 4.82 1.22 -5.77
CA ASN A 16 4.16 0.09 -6.40
C ASN A 16 4.50 -1.18 -5.64
N SER A 17 3.62 -2.15 -5.71
CA SER A 17 3.81 -3.50 -5.20
C SER A 17 3.56 -4.52 -6.32
N CYS A 18 4.15 -5.70 -6.21
CA CYS A 18 3.92 -6.81 -7.12
C CYS A 18 3.72 -8.12 -6.35
N VAL A 19 3.05 -9.07 -6.99
CA VAL A 19 2.82 -10.41 -6.44
C VAL A 19 3.22 -11.46 -7.46
N GLY A 20 3.88 -12.51 -7.00
CA GLY A 20 4.21 -13.67 -7.80
C GLY A 20 4.01 -14.97 -7.03
N ILE A 21 3.93 -16.06 -7.77
CA ILE A 21 3.83 -17.43 -7.22
C ILE A 21 4.94 -18.29 -7.78
N TRP A 22 5.40 -19.25 -6.98
CA TRP A 22 6.21 -20.36 -7.48
C TRP A 22 5.29 -21.49 -7.92
N HIS A 23 5.28 -21.81 -9.21
CA HIS A 23 4.42 -22.85 -9.76
C HIS A 23 5.10 -23.58 -10.93
N ASN A 24 5.04 -24.92 -10.91
CA ASN A 24 5.66 -25.79 -11.91
C ASN A 24 7.14 -25.48 -12.19
N GLY A 25 7.92 -25.26 -11.11
CA GLY A 25 9.36 -25.04 -11.22
C GLY A 25 9.78 -23.66 -11.75
N SER A 26 8.85 -22.70 -11.82
CA SER A 26 9.13 -21.34 -12.30
C SER A 26 8.36 -20.27 -11.50
N VAL A 27 8.87 -19.05 -11.52
CA VAL A 27 8.17 -17.88 -10.96
C VAL A 27 7.18 -17.34 -12.00
N LYS A 28 5.94 -17.13 -11.58
CA LYS A 28 4.92 -16.42 -12.36
C LYS A 28 4.54 -15.12 -11.65
N ILE A 29 4.67 -13.98 -12.32
CA ILE A 29 4.16 -12.70 -11.81
C ILE A 29 2.69 -12.59 -12.17
N LEU A 30 1.85 -12.23 -11.20
CA LEU A 30 0.42 -12.14 -11.40
C LEU A 30 0.03 -10.72 -11.85
N ALA A 31 -0.79 -10.63 -12.89
CA ALA A 31 -1.41 -9.38 -13.28
C ALA A 31 -2.57 -9.04 -12.33
N ASN A 32 -2.76 -7.75 -12.05
CA ASN A 32 -3.94 -7.26 -11.34
C ASN A 32 -5.18 -7.24 -12.25
N SER A 33 -6.32 -6.79 -11.72
CA SER A 33 -7.59 -6.68 -12.45
C SER A 33 -7.53 -5.79 -13.69
N ASP A 34 -6.55 -4.90 -13.78
CA ASP A 34 -6.33 -4.00 -14.93
C ASP A 34 -5.35 -4.59 -15.96
N GLY A 35 -4.87 -5.83 -15.74
CA GLY A 35 -3.90 -6.51 -16.61
C GLY A 35 -2.45 -6.05 -16.40
N LEU A 36 -2.16 -5.30 -15.33
CA LEU A 36 -0.82 -4.80 -15.02
C LEU A 36 -0.12 -5.66 -13.97
N TYR A 37 1.18 -5.88 -14.13
CA TYR A 37 2.00 -6.71 -13.21
C TYR A 37 2.47 -5.98 -11.95
N VAL A 38 2.18 -4.68 -11.85
CA VAL A 38 2.45 -3.86 -10.68
C VAL A 38 1.17 -3.13 -10.30
N THR A 39 0.96 -2.99 -8.99
CA THR A 39 -0.20 -2.28 -8.44
C THR A 39 0.30 -1.10 -7.61
N PRO A 40 -0.21 0.13 -7.82
CA PRO A 40 0.16 1.26 -6.98
C PRO A 40 -0.11 0.98 -5.51
N SER A 41 0.84 1.32 -4.63
CA SER A 41 0.71 1.23 -3.18
C SER A 41 -0.12 2.39 -2.62
N TYR A 42 -1.37 2.49 -3.10
CA TYR A 42 -2.32 3.56 -2.79
C TYR A 42 -3.59 2.96 -2.19
N VAL A 43 -4.13 3.64 -1.18
CA VAL A 43 -5.43 3.32 -0.57
C VAL A 43 -6.24 4.60 -0.49
N SER A 44 -7.48 4.61 -0.95
CA SER A 44 -8.38 5.76 -0.84
C SER A 44 -9.64 5.36 -0.10
N TYR A 45 -9.96 6.10 0.96
CA TYR A 45 -11.18 5.90 1.75
C TYR A 45 -12.28 6.81 1.23
N SER A 46 -13.44 6.23 0.94
CA SER A 46 -14.63 6.93 0.49
C SER A 46 -15.84 6.50 1.31
N LYS A 47 -16.99 7.16 1.09
CA LYS A 47 -18.26 6.77 1.73
C LYS A 47 -18.75 5.40 1.26
N ASP A 48 -18.40 5.02 0.03
CA ASP A 48 -18.86 3.79 -0.63
C ASP A 48 -17.92 2.60 -0.34
N GLY A 49 -16.81 2.85 0.34
CA GLY A 49 -15.84 1.82 0.72
C GLY A 49 -14.39 2.23 0.49
N ILE A 50 -13.53 1.22 0.46
CA ILE A 50 -12.08 1.37 0.33
C ILE A 50 -11.68 1.02 -1.10
N LEU A 51 -10.97 1.92 -1.75
CA LEU A 51 -10.32 1.71 -3.04
C LEU A 51 -8.84 1.39 -2.80
N VAL A 52 -8.27 0.50 -3.61
CA VAL A 52 -6.84 0.11 -3.55
C VAL A 52 -6.26 0.10 -4.95
N GLY A 53 -4.98 0.44 -5.10
CA GLY A 53 -4.29 0.35 -6.39
C GLY A 53 -4.61 1.52 -7.32
N GLU A 54 -4.81 1.23 -8.59
CA GLU A 54 -5.06 2.24 -9.63
C GLU A 54 -6.35 3.06 -9.37
N PRO A 55 -7.49 2.46 -8.94
CA PRO A 55 -8.66 3.23 -8.52
C PRO A 55 -8.38 4.23 -7.40
N ALA A 56 -7.57 3.86 -6.40
CA ALA A 56 -7.21 4.75 -5.31
C ALA A 56 -6.29 5.89 -5.78
N LYS A 57 -5.31 5.59 -6.63
CA LYS A 57 -4.40 6.59 -7.20
C LYS A 57 -5.15 7.65 -8.01
N LYS A 58 -6.19 7.26 -8.76
CA LYS A 58 -7.06 8.18 -9.50
C LYS A 58 -7.81 9.16 -8.59
N GLN A 59 -8.02 8.82 -7.31
CA GLN A 59 -8.66 9.70 -6.33
C GLN A 59 -7.73 10.77 -5.75
N LEU A 60 -6.43 10.76 -6.06
CA LEU A 60 -5.47 11.66 -5.42
C LEU A 60 -5.84 13.15 -5.57
N LEU A 61 -6.38 13.56 -6.71
CA LEU A 61 -6.78 14.96 -6.94
C LEU A 61 -8.18 15.28 -6.40
N ALA A 62 -9.11 14.34 -6.48
CA ALA A 62 -10.52 14.55 -6.09
C ALA A 62 -10.78 14.32 -4.59
N ASN A 63 -10.02 13.43 -3.97
CA ASN A 63 -10.12 13.04 -2.56
C ASN A 63 -8.73 12.99 -1.89
N PRO A 64 -7.96 14.09 -1.92
CA PRO A 64 -6.54 14.12 -1.54
C PRO A 64 -6.29 13.75 -0.08
N GLN A 65 -7.16 14.19 0.84
CA GLN A 65 -6.96 13.99 2.28
C GLN A 65 -7.25 12.56 2.74
N ASN A 66 -8.06 11.81 1.98
CA ASN A 66 -8.41 10.43 2.30
C ASN A 66 -7.71 9.42 1.38
N THR A 67 -6.77 9.87 0.54
CA THR A 67 -5.95 9.02 -0.32
C THR A 67 -4.54 8.94 0.25
N VAL A 68 -4.16 7.75 0.73
CA VAL A 68 -2.90 7.46 1.41
C VAL A 68 -1.94 6.75 0.46
N TYR A 69 -0.68 7.16 0.49
CA TYR A 69 0.41 6.65 -0.34
C TYR A 69 1.76 6.78 0.38
N ASP A 70 2.81 6.14 -0.13
CA ASP A 70 4.18 6.21 0.42
C ASP A 70 4.33 5.67 1.86
N MET A 71 3.36 4.88 2.34
CA MET A 71 3.29 4.45 3.74
C MET A 71 4.50 3.61 4.19
N LYS A 72 5.18 2.94 3.26
CA LYS A 72 6.45 2.21 3.53
C LYS A 72 7.55 3.12 4.09
N ARG A 73 7.46 4.43 3.91
CA ARG A 73 8.41 5.39 4.51
C ARG A 73 8.21 5.60 6.00
N VAL A 74 7.01 5.31 6.50
CA VAL A 74 6.58 5.57 7.88
C VAL A 74 6.61 4.29 8.73
N ILE A 75 6.34 3.13 8.13
CA ILE A 75 6.32 1.85 8.84
C ILE A 75 7.65 1.56 9.55
N GLY A 76 7.58 1.06 10.79
CA GLY A 76 8.75 0.67 11.58
C GLY A 76 9.64 1.81 12.08
N LYS A 77 9.22 3.08 11.92
CA LYS A 77 9.95 4.21 12.47
C LYS A 77 9.70 4.36 13.99
N PRO A 78 10.75 4.55 14.81
CA PRO A 78 10.62 4.59 16.28
C PRO A 78 9.98 5.90 16.79
N SER A 79 10.10 7.00 16.04
CA SER A 79 9.35 8.24 16.25
C SER A 79 8.72 8.67 14.94
N ILE A 80 7.52 9.25 15.03
CA ILE A 80 6.77 9.77 13.89
C ILE A 80 6.88 11.29 13.76
N ASP A 81 7.62 11.97 14.64
CA ASP A 81 7.72 13.45 14.67
C ASP A 81 8.25 14.00 13.35
N GLU A 82 9.34 13.41 12.84
CA GLU A 82 9.91 13.78 11.53
C GLU A 82 8.90 13.55 10.39
N MET A 83 8.08 12.49 10.49
CA MET A 83 7.07 12.19 9.47
C MET A 83 5.88 13.14 9.55
N ILE A 84 5.49 13.59 10.74
CA ILE A 84 4.46 14.62 10.94
C ILE A 84 4.91 15.95 10.35
N GLU A 85 6.18 16.32 10.50
CA GLU A 85 6.70 17.54 9.87
C GLU A 85 6.77 17.41 8.34
N LYS A 86 7.23 16.26 7.85
CA LYS A 86 7.25 15.96 6.41
C LYS A 86 5.86 15.89 5.81
N SER A 87 4.85 15.39 6.54
CA SER A 87 3.48 15.27 6.03
C SER A 87 2.92 16.62 5.62
N LYS A 88 3.28 17.71 6.33
CA LYS A 88 2.85 19.07 6.01
C LYS A 88 3.34 19.57 4.65
N ARG A 89 4.41 18.98 4.11
CA ARG A 89 5.04 19.42 2.85
C ARG A 89 4.86 18.43 1.71
N TYR A 90 4.87 17.13 2.00
CA TYR A 90 4.98 16.08 0.98
C TYR A 90 3.72 15.22 0.81
N TRP A 91 2.83 15.21 1.81
CA TRP A 91 1.62 14.39 1.78
C TRP A 91 0.37 15.24 1.84
N THR A 92 -0.66 14.79 1.12
CA THR A 92 -1.98 15.43 1.12
C THR A 92 -2.84 15.03 2.31
N PHE A 93 -2.43 14.01 3.05
CA PHE A 93 -3.10 13.48 4.24
C PHE A 93 -2.31 13.81 5.50
N LYS A 94 -3.01 13.81 6.64
CA LYS A 94 -2.42 14.10 7.94
C LYS A 94 -1.90 12.82 8.58
N ILE A 95 -0.71 12.89 9.17
CA ILE A 95 -0.19 11.87 10.08
C ILE A 95 -0.33 12.38 11.51
N THR A 96 -0.76 11.50 12.41
CA THR A 96 -0.85 11.78 13.85
C THR A 96 -0.27 10.61 14.63
N GLN A 97 0.38 10.93 15.74
CA GLN A 97 0.75 9.90 16.71
C GLN A 97 -0.51 9.43 17.45
N ASP A 98 -0.73 8.12 17.45
CA ASP A 98 -1.70 7.52 18.36
C ASP A 98 -1.11 7.52 19.77
N LYS A 99 -1.81 8.15 20.70
CA LYS A 99 -1.40 8.28 22.11
C LYS A 99 -1.51 6.95 22.86
N ASN A 100 -2.19 5.95 22.30
CA ASN A 100 -2.45 4.65 22.91
C ASN A 100 -1.61 3.51 22.32
N LEU A 101 -0.81 3.78 21.29
CA LEU A 101 0.04 2.78 20.65
C LEU A 101 1.23 2.47 21.55
N LYS A 102 1.24 1.26 22.12
CA LYS A 102 2.45 0.69 22.71
C LYS A 102 3.49 0.52 21.60
N PRO A 103 4.78 0.79 21.85
CA PRO A 103 5.83 0.44 20.89
C PRO A 103 5.67 -1.03 20.50
N ALA A 104 5.71 -1.32 19.19
CA ALA A 104 5.73 -2.68 18.69
C ALA A 104 7.05 -3.37 19.07
#